data_AF-A0A3C0EHN3-F1
#
_entry.id   AF-A0A3C0EHN3-F1
#
_cell.length_a   1.000
_cell.length_b   1.000
_cell.length_c   1.000
_cell.angle_alpha   90.00
_cell.angle_beta   90.00
_cell.angle_gamma   90.00
#
_symmetry.space_group_name_H-M   'P 1'
#
loop_
_entity.id
_entity.type
_entity.pdbx_description
1 polymer ?
#
loop_
_entity_poly.entity_id
_entity_poly.type
_entity_poly.pdbx_seq_one_letter_code
_entity_poly.pdbx_strand_id
1 'polypeptide(L)'
;MPGQRWRVGRASFCKATIMITKIDLLVDRKWPIFPCLPGEKKPAVKTGFKAATTASATIEKWWTDCPDYNVGLVTGKSSGIVAIDIDPRNGGDATLTNLIDKNGDLPKTVQVATGGGGFHFYFKHPGGKIKCRNNALGQGIDVKADGGYVIAPPSKLKSGGSYDWIVSPDDFEPACLPAWLLALLTQKDTEDTEDTDISVFTGSTEHTVLSGDTITTVSTVSIDYTYTIQEAIETTLPQASGQRNKRLFDFARALKAVPEFKDKPLRELKPFVLEWHRLGKPQMSGEHDADSTWAEFCTIWTAVKFPLGQGPLAEFMSLADAEPDPVCTAEYGERTTRLIKLCRVLQQHSGNRPFFRSARAVSPLLGTNRTDAANQLKMLCVDGILERKTKGHTGVASEYIYLGD
;
A
#
# COMPACT_ATOMS: atom_id res chain seq x y z
N MET A 1 -17.05 37.32 -42.83
CA MET A 1 -16.72 36.17 -41.95
C MET A 1 -17.60 36.27 -40.70
N PRO A 2 -18.74 35.58 -40.61
CA PRO A 2 -19.56 35.62 -39.39
C PRO A 2 -19.10 34.54 -38.40
N GLY A 3 -18.84 34.97 -37.17
CA GLY A 3 -18.40 34.14 -36.05
C GLY A 3 -19.44 33.12 -35.62
N GLN A 4 -18.97 31.90 -35.37
CA GLN A 4 -19.76 30.83 -34.77
C GLN A 4 -20.07 31.16 -33.31
N ARG A 5 -21.35 31.47 -33.02
CA ARG A 5 -21.90 31.39 -31.66
C ARG A 5 -22.02 29.90 -31.29
N TRP A 6 -21.16 29.43 -30.40
CA TRP A 6 -21.26 28.10 -29.81
C TRP A 6 -22.55 28.04 -28.97
N ARG A 7 -23.58 27.36 -29.46
CA ARG A 7 -24.72 26.95 -28.63
C ARG A 7 -24.26 25.79 -27.75
N VAL A 8 -23.93 26.07 -26.50
CA VAL A 8 -23.69 25.03 -25.49
C VAL A 8 -25.00 24.25 -25.32
N GLY A 9 -25.03 22.98 -25.73
CA GLY A 9 -26.22 22.14 -25.62
C GLY A 9 -26.62 21.88 -24.16
N ARG A 10 -27.91 21.64 -23.91
CA ARG A 10 -28.48 21.45 -22.56
C ARG A 10 -27.72 20.41 -21.71
N ALA A 11 -27.25 19.31 -22.33
CA ALA A 11 -26.45 18.28 -21.67
C ALA A 11 -25.04 18.77 -21.27
N SER A 12 -24.41 19.60 -22.10
CA SER A 12 -23.11 20.22 -21.78
C SER A 12 -23.24 21.23 -20.65
N PHE A 13 -24.35 21.97 -20.60
CA PHE A 13 -24.67 22.89 -19.52
C PHE A 13 -24.85 22.15 -18.18
N CYS A 14 -25.68 21.08 -18.14
CA CYS A 14 -25.85 20.27 -16.93
C CYS A 14 -24.54 19.64 -16.44
N LYS A 15 -23.68 19.19 -17.37
CA LYS A 15 -22.38 18.61 -17.03
C LYS A 15 -21.41 19.64 -16.46
N ALA A 16 -21.39 20.86 -17.03
CA ALA A 16 -20.61 21.98 -16.50
C ALA A 16 -21.02 22.31 -15.07
N THR A 17 -22.33 22.43 -14.80
CA THR A 17 -22.86 22.73 -13.47
C THR A 17 -22.45 21.68 -12.43
N ILE A 18 -22.60 20.39 -12.74
CA ILE A 18 -22.20 19.29 -11.82
C ILE A 18 -20.69 19.34 -11.55
N MET A 19 -19.89 19.62 -12.56
CA MET A 19 -18.43 19.70 -12.40
C MET A 19 -18.05 20.90 -11.56
N ILE A 20 -18.66 22.06 -11.78
CA ILE A 20 -18.45 23.29 -11.00
C ILE A 20 -18.77 23.04 -9.51
N THR A 21 -19.91 22.43 -9.19
CA THR A 21 -20.26 22.09 -7.80
C THR A 21 -19.23 21.17 -7.14
N LYS A 22 -18.58 20.28 -7.92
CA LYS A 22 -17.54 19.38 -7.39
C LYS A 22 -16.18 20.05 -7.22
N ILE A 23 -15.93 21.19 -7.85
CA ILE A 23 -14.67 21.94 -7.71
C ILE A 23 -14.81 23.14 -6.76
N ASP A 24 -16.03 23.59 -6.47
CA ASP A 24 -16.32 24.66 -5.51
C ASP A 24 -15.71 24.37 -4.13
N LEU A 25 -15.73 23.11 -3.68
CA LEU A 25 -15.08 22.68 -2.44
C LEU A 25 -13.57 23.05 -2.39
N LEU A 26 -12.87 23.00 -3.53
CA LEU A 26 -11.46 23.37 -3.62
C LEU A 26 -11.29 24.90 -3.54
N VAL A 27 -12.23 25.64 -4.14
CA VAL A 27 -12.25 27.10 -4.12
C VAL A 27 -12.54 27.63 -2.72
N ASP A 28 -13.49 27.01 -2.00
CA ASP A 28 -13.85 27.37 -0.63
C ASP A 28 -12.68 27.16 0.33
N ARG A 29 -11.89 26.11 0.10
CA ARG A 29 -10.62 25.85 0.80
C ARG A 29 -9.47 26.77 0.41
N LYS A 30 -9.70 27.70 -0.52
CA LYS A 30 -8.66 28.56 -1.10
C LYS A 30 -7.50 27.78 -1.70
N TRP A 31 -7.78 26.59 -2.24
CA TRP A 31 -6.79 25.80 -2.97
C TRP A 31 -6.76 26.22 -4.43
N PRO A 32 -5.64 26.79 -4.93
CA PRO A 32 -5.56 27.25 -6.30
C PRO A 32 -5.59 26.09 -7.29
N ILE A 33 -6.52 26.13 -8.23
CA ILE A 33 -6.69 25.10 -9.26
C ILE A 33 -6.51 25.65 -10.67
N PHE A 34 -6.21 24.77 -11.61
CA PHE A 34 -6.09 25.06 -13.04
C PHE A 34 -6.62 23.89 -13.87
N PRO A 35 -7.07 24.12 -15.11
CA PRO A 35 -7.60 23.06 -15.95
C PRO A 35 -6.47 22.25 -16.61
N CYS A 36 -6.65 20.95 -16.64
CA CYS A 36 -5.85 19.98 -17.38
C CYS A 36 -6.68 19.40 -18.53
N LEU A 37 -6.01 19.04 -19.64
CA LEU A 37 -6.64 18.47 -20.82
C LEU A 37 -7.47 17.22 -20.45
N PRO A 38 -8.64 17.02 -21.08
CA PRO A 38 -9.50 15.87 -20.78
C PRO A 38 -8.75 14.53 -20.92
N GLY A 39 -8.84 13.70 -19.88
CA GLY A 39 -8.20 12.39 -19.89
C GLY A 39 -6.68 12.41 -19.70
N GLU A 40 -6.06 13.58 -19.51
CA GLU A 40 -4.62 13.76 -19.40
C GLU A 40 -4.23 14.49 -18.11
N LYS A 41 -2.94 14.45 -17.77
CA LYS A 41 -2.35 15.16 -16.64
C LYS A 41 -1.61 16.44 -17.07
N LYS A 42 -1.94 16.99 -18.24
CA LYS A 42 -1.25 18.12 -18.86
C LYS A 42 -2.11 19.38 -18.73
N PRO A 43 -1.55 20.55 -18.34
CA PRO A 43 -2.30 21.79 -18.29
C PRO A 43 -2.96 22.14 -19.64
N ALA A 44 -4.19 22.65 -19.61
CA ALA A 44 -4.93 23.10 -20.79
C ALA A 44 -4.70 24.59 -21.13
N VAL A 45 -3.98 25.31 -20.26
CA VAL A 45 -3.70 26.74 -20.38
C VAL A 45 -2.22 27.01 -20.65
N LYS A 46 -1.92 28.04 -21.47
CA LYS A 46 -0.56 28.33 -21.97
C LYS A 46 0.47 28.57 -20.86
N THR A 47 0.07 29.19 -19.76
CA THR A 47 0.96 29.48 -18.61
C THR A 47 1.12 28.28 -17.67
N GLY A 48 0.52 27.14 -18.00
CA GLY A 48 0.62 25.91 -17.23
C GLY A 48 -0.03 26.02 -15.84
N PHE A 49 0.52 25.30 -14.86
CA PHE A 49 0.03 25.34 -13.48
C PHE A 49 0.17 26.72 -12.82
N LYS A 50 1.00 27.63 -13.36
CA LYS A 50 1.11 29.01 -12.87
C LYS A 50 -0.14 29.84 -13.11
N ALA A 51 -1.06 29.37 -13.95
CA ALA A 51 -2.38 29.96 -14.12
C ALA A 51 -3.32 29.70 -12.94
N ALA A 52 -2.95 28.84 -11.99
CA ALA A 52 -3.82 28.40 -10.93
C ALA A 52 -4.39 29.56 -10.13
N THR A 53 -5.68 29.47 -9.81
CA THR A 53 -6.41 30.55 -9.16
C THR A 53 -7.49 29.97 -8.23
N THR A 54 -8.00 30.82 -7.35
CA THR A 54 -9.18 30.58 -6.51
C THR A 54 -10.33 31.52 -6.91
N ALA A 55 -10.19 32.28 -7.99
CA ALA A 55 -11.23 33.19 -8.46
C ALA A 55 -12.34 32.42 -9.18
N SER A 56 -13.53 32.32 -8.56
CA SER A 56 -14.67 31.54 -9.06
C SER A 56 -15.02 31.89 -10.51
N ALA A 57 -15.09 33.17 -10.87
CA ALA A 57 -15.41 33.59 -12.24
C ALA A 57 -14.45 33.03 -13.32
N THR A 58 -13.15 32.91 -13.00
CA THR A 58 -12.17 32.33 -13.92
C THR A 58 -12.34 30.81 -14.02
N ILE A 59 -12.59 30.16 -12.89
CA ILE A 59 -12.78 28.72 -12.78
C ILE A 59 -14.07 28.29 -13.49
N GLU A 60 -15.19 28.94 -13.19
CA GLU A 60 -16.48 28.74 -13.84
C GLU A 60 -16.36 28.87 -15.35
N LYS A 61 -15.61 29.87 -15.84
CA LYS A 61 -15.36 30.05 -17.26
C LYS A 61 -14.63 28.84 -17.86
N TRP A 62 -13.54 28.36 -17.25
CA TRP A 62 -12.80 27.20 -17.76
C TRP A 62 -13.66 25.96 -17.91
N TRP A 63 -14.47 25.64 -16.90
CA TRP A 63 -15.32 24.44 -16.92
C TRP A 63 -16.65 24.63 -17.67
N THR A 64 -17.06 25.87 -17.92
CA THR A 64 -18.12 26.18 -18.90
C THR A 64 -17.62 25.97 -20.33
N ASP A 65 -16.40 26.43 -20.63
CA ASP A 65 -15.79 26.29 -21.95
C ASP A 65 -15.47 24.82 -22.27
N CYS A 66 -15.01 24.04 -21.28
CA CYS A 66 -14.86 22.59 -21.40
C CYS A 66 -15.19 21.87 -20.08
N PRO A 67 -16.38 21.24 -19.98
CA PRO A 67 -16.79 20.50 -18.79
C PRO A 67 -15.95 19.27 -18.47
N ASP A 68 -15.16 18.81 -19.44
CA ASP A 68 -14.34 17.60 -19.36
C ASP A 68 -12.89 17.84 -18.92
N TYR A 69 -12.54 19.09 -18.59
CA TYR A 69 -11.21 19.37 -18.03
C TYR A 69 -10.99 18.60 -16.74
N ASN A 70 -9.80 18.01 -16.65
CA ASN A 70 -9.27 17.50 -15.40
C ASN A 70 -8.84 18.67 -14.51
N VAL A 71 -8.78 18.44 -13.21
CA VAL A 71 -8.43 19.44 -12.19
C VAL A 71 -6.97 19.26 -11.80
N GLY A 72 -6.14 20.26 -12.09
CA GLY A 72 -4.84 20.41 -11.47
C GLY A 72 -4.95 21.27 -10.22
N LEU A 73 -4.30 20.87 -9.13
CA LEU A 73 -4.29 21.59 -7.85
C LEU A 73 -2.85 21.90 -7.45
N VAL A 74 -2.53 23.18 -7.31
CA VAL A 74 -1.19 23.61 -6.89
C VAL A 74 -0.99 23.30 -5.42
N THR A 75 0.16 22.73 -5.07
CA THR A 75 0.56 22.39 -3.70
C THR A 75 1.53 23.44 -3.14
N GLY A 76 1.86 23.32 -1.86
CA GLY A 76 2.81 24.20 -1.16
C GLY A 76 2.13 25.38 -0.50
N LYS A 77 2.93 26.38 -0.11
CA LYS A 77 2.49 27.55 0.66
C LYS A 77 1.29 28.28 0.06
N SER A 78 1.13 28.32 -1.26
CA SER A 78 0.00 28.97 -1.95
C SER A 78 -1.35 28.30 -1.67
N SER A 79 -1.35 27.00 -1.39
CA SER A 79 -2.54 26.20 -1.06
C SER A 79 -2.64 25.88 0.43
N GLY A 80 -1.56 26.09 1.18
CA GLY A 80 -1.46 25.66 2.57
C GLY A 80 -1.37 24.15 2.74
N ILE A 81 -1.07 23.37 1.69
CA ILE A 81 -0.95 21.91 1.76
C ILE A 81 0.39 21.35 1.26
N VAL A 82 0.76 20.18 1.74
CA VAL A 82 1.79 19.28 1.20
C VAL A 82 1.11 17.96 0.88
N ALA A 83 1.33 17.41 -0.32
CA ALA A 83 0.82 16.10 -0.69
C ALA A 83 1.96 15.07 -0.73
N ILE A 84 1.73 13.93 -0.09
CA ILE A 84 2.58 12.74 -0.21
C ILE A 84 1.91 11.81 -1.24
N ASP A 85 2.57 11.62 -2.38
CA ASP A 85 2.05 10.85 -3.52
C ASP A 85 2.72 9.47 -3.56
N ILE A 86 1.93 8.44 -3.32
CA ILE A 86 2.34 7.05 -3.21
C ILE A 86 2.01 6.34 -4.53
N ASP A 87 3.03 5.93 -5.29
CA ASP A 87 2.87 5.14 -6.51
C ASP A 87 3.28 3.68 -6.26
N PRO A 88 2.31 2.75 -6.03
CA PRO A 88 2.62 1.34 -5.80
C PRO A 88 3.25 0.66 -7.03
N ARG A 89 3.10 1.24 -8.23
CA ARG A 89 3.76 0.69 -9.44
C ARG A 89 5.27 0.85 -9.38
N ASN A 90 5.73 1.82 -8.57
CA ASN A 90 7.13 2.12 -8.30
C ASN A 90 7.55 1.69 -6.87
N GLY A 91 6.76 0.86 -6.18
CA GLY A 91 7.10 0.34 -4.85
C GLY A 91 6.73 1.24 -3.67
N GLY A 92 5.98 2.33 -3.90
CA GLY A 92 5.64 3.30 -2.86
C GLY A 92 4.82 2.74 -1.71
N ASP A 93 4.05 1.67 -1.92
CA ASP A 93 3.30 0.96 -0.88
C ASP A 93 4.24 0.30 0.13
N ALA A 94 5.24 -0.44 -0.34
CA ALA A 94 6.24 -1.06 0.53
C ALA A 94 7.11 0.00 1.24
N THR A 95 7.50 1.06 0.53
CA THR A 95 8.25 2.17 1.13
C THR A 95 7.43 2.87 2.22
N LEU A 96 6.13 3.06 2.01
CA LEU A 96 5.26 3.70 3.01
C LEU A 96 5.12 2.84 4.26
N THR A 97 4.92 1.53 4.10
CA THR A 97 4.90 0.58 5.23
C THR A 97 6.17 0.69 6.06
N ASN A 98 7.35 0.64 5.43
CA ASN A 98 8.62 0.76 6.16
C ASN A 98 8.77 2.09 6.91
N LEU A 99 8.28 3.20 6.35
CA LEU A 99 8.31 4.50 7.02
C LEU A 99 7.39 4.53 8.24
N ILE A 100 6.19 3.97 8.12
CA ILE A 100 5.23 3.89 9.23
C ILE A 100 5.77 2.97 10.33
N ASP A 101 6.30 1.80 9.98
CA ASP A 101 6.85 0.85 10.96
C ASP A 101 8.01 1.46 11.75
N LYS A 102 8.85 2.24 11.07
CA LYS A 102 10.02 2.89 11.69
C LYS A 102 9.65 4.11 12.54
N ASN A 103 8.64 4.87 12.15
CA ASN A 103 8.43 6.23 12.69
C ASN A 103 7.05 6.48 13.31
N GLY A 104 6.12 5.53 13.19
CA GLY A 104 4.74 5.64 13.65
C GLY A 104 3.75 6.03 12.54
N ASP A 105 2.47 5.81 12.82
CA ASP A 105 1.37 5.97 11.87
C ASP A 105 1.25 7.38 11.29
N LEU A 106 0.70 7.44 10.08
CA LEU A 106 0.17 8.69 9.54
C LEU A 106 -1.19 8.98 10.22
N PRO A 107 -1.43 10.21 10.69
CA PRO A 107 -2.74 10.60 11.17
C PRO A 107 -3.73 10.54 10.01
N LYS A 108 -5.00 10.24 10.35
CA LYS A 108 -6.09 10.38 9.38
C LYS A 108 -6.05 11.80 8.80
N THR A 109 -6.08 11.88 7.48
CA THR A 109 -6.04 13.14 6.75
C THR A 109 -6.80 13.03 5.43
N VAL A 110 -6.94 14.15 4.71
CA VAL A 110 -7.53 14.20 3.36
C VAL A 110 -6.77 13.28 2.42
N GLN A 111 -7.51 12.45 1.69
CA GLN A 111 -6.95 11.36 0.90
C GLN A 111 -7.61 11.23 -0.46
N VAL A 112 -6.79 10.95 -1.47
CA VAL A 112 -7.21 10.77 -2.86
C VAL A 112 -6.74 9.41 -3.36
N ALA A 113 -7.65 8.62 -3.93
CA ALA A 113 -7.30 7.50 -4.79
C ALA A 113 -6.83 8.03 -6.14
N THR A 114 -5.70 7.54 -6.66
CA THR A 114 -5.18 7.98 -7.97
C THR A 114 -5.51 6.99 -9.07
N GLY A 115 -5.58 7.48 -10.32
CA GLY A 115 -5.89 6.63 -11.47
C GLY A 115 -4.84 5.56 -11.81
N GLY A 116 -3.70 5.56 -11.11
CA GLY A 116 -2.66 4.52 -11.20
C GLY A 116 -2.77 3.42 -10.15
N GLY A 117 -3.77 3.49 -9.25
CA GLY A 117 -3.95 2.58 -8.12
C GLY A 117 -3.18 2.97 -6.86
N GLY A 118 -2.60 4.18 -6.83
CA GLY A 118 -1.90 4.75 -5.68
C GLY A 118 -2.75 5.74 -4.88
N PHE A 119 -2.11 6.49 -3.98
CA PHE A 119 -2.79 7.41 -3.06
C PHE A 119 -2.07 8.75 -2.94
N HIS A 120 -2.84 9.83 -2.77
CA HIS A 120 -2.29 11.07 -2.22
C HIS A 120 -2.79 11.29 -0.80
N PHE A 121 -1.89 11.62 0.11
CA PHE A 121 -2.20 12.09 1.45
C PHE A 121 -1.89 13.58 1.54
N TYR A 122 -2.90 14.41 1.82
CA TYR A 122 -2.70 15.86 1.93
C TYR A 122 -2.53 16.24 3.41
N PHE A 123 -1.50 17.01 3.73
CA PHE A 123 -1.22 17.54 5.06
C PHE A 123 -1.15 19.06 5.02
N LYS A 124 -1.34 19.72 6.16
CA LYS A 124 -1.09 21.16 6.30
C LYS A 124 0.37 21.47 6.03
N HIS A 125 0.60 22.50 5.24
CA HIS A 125 1.91 23.04 4.98
C HIS A 125 2.48 23.66 6.28
N PRO A 126 3.72 23.33 6.70
CA PRO A 126 4.24 23.68 8.02
C PRO A 126 4.74 25.14 8.14
N GLY A 127 4.36 26.02 7.22
CA GLY A 127 4.79 27.42 7.16
C GLY A 127 6.23 27.66 6.63
N GLY A 128 7.17 26.76 6.91
CA GLY A 128 8.53 26.76 6.36
C GLY A 128 8.62 26.27 4.91
N LYS A 129 9.76 26.44 4.24
CA LYS A 129 9.94 26.01 2.83
C LYS A 129 10.03 24.50 2.72
N ILE A 130 9.12 23.87 1.96
CA ILE A 130 9.13 22.43 1.67
C ILE A 130 9.19 22.26 0.15
N LYS A 131 10.30 21.72 -0.36
CA LYS A 131 10.49 21.54 -1.81
C LYS A 131 9.67 20.37 -2.34
N CYS A 132 9.12 20.53 -3.55
CA CYS A 132 8.67 19.39 -4.35
C CYS A 132 9.86 18.50 -4.71
N ARG A 133 9.81 17.21 -4.38
CA ARG A 133 10.90 16.24 -4.62
C ARG A 133 10.31 14.88 -4.99
N ASN A 134 10.87 14.23 -6.00
CA ASN A 134 10.45 12.88 -6.39
C ASN A 134 11.27 11.83 -5.61
N ASN A 135 10.65 10.70 -5.25
CA ASN A 135 11.25 9.66 -4.41
C ASN A 135 11.89 10.17 -3.10
N ALA A 136 11.40 11.29 -2.56
CA ALA A 136 12.05 12.01 -1.47
C ALA A 136 12.00 11.26 -0.13
N LEU A 137 11.05 10.34 0.01
CA LEU A 137 10.87 9.50 1.18
C LEU A 137 11.22 8.03 0.87
N GLY A 138 11.93 7.81 -0.23
CA GLY A 138 12.22 6.49 -0.79
C GLY A 138 11.46 6.21 -2.07
N GLN A 139 11.72 5.04 -2.64
CA GLN A 139 11.24 4.66 -3.96
C GLN A 139 9.70 4.70 -4.05
N GLY A 140 9.17 5.36 -5.10
CA GLY A 140 7.74 5.41 -5.35
C GLY A 140 6.96 6.34 -4.42
N ILE A 141 7.63 7.17 -3.61
CA ILE A 141 6.98 8.22 -2.79
C ILE A 141 7.50 9.59 -3.18
N ASP A 142 6.64 10.35 -3.85
CA ASP A 142 6.90 11.74 -4.21
C ASP A 142 6.32 12.70 -3.16
N VAL A 143 7.00 13.83 -2.97
CA VAL A 143 6.51 14.96 -2.16
C VAL A 143 6.14 16.08 -3.12
N LYS A 144 4.85 16.43 -3.15
CA LYS A 144 4.34 17.59 -3.91
C LYS A 144 4.05 18.73 -2.92
N ALA A 145 4.90 19.74 -2.96
CA ALA A 145 4.89 20.87 -2.03
C ALA A 145 5.11 22.19 -2.79
N ASP A 146 5.98 23.08 -2.30
CA ASP A 146 6.24 24.38 -2.93
C ASP A 146 6.68 24.22 -4.39
N GLY A 147 5.98 24.95 -5.28
CA GLY A 147 6.25 24.94 -6.72
C GLY A 147 5.77 23.67 -7.44
N GLY A 148 5.09 22.76 -6.74
CA GLY A 148 4.50 21.54 -7.28
C GLY A 148 2.99 21.63 -7.48
N TYR A 149 2.42 20.57 -8.03
CA TYR A 149 0.99 20.37 -8.14
C TYR A 149 0.65 18.88 -8.17
N VAL A 150 -0.63 18.57 -7.95
CA VAL A 150 -1.24 17.25 -8.08
C VAL A 150 -2.42 17.32 -9.04
N ILE A 151 -2.87 16.15 -9.52
CA ILE A 151 -4.18 16.03 -10.17
C ILE A 151 -5.19 15.71 -9.07
N ALA A 152 -6.26 16.50 -8.99
CA ALA A 152 -7.28 16.38 -7.96
C ALA A 152 -8.55 15.72 -8.50
N PRO A 153 -9.37 15.12 -7.63
CA PRO A 153 -10.72 14.70 -8.00
C PRO A 153 -11.57 15.86 -8.53
N PRO A 154 -12.55 15.59 -9.41
CA PRO A 154 -12.98 14.28 -9.92
C PRO A 154 -12.33 13.90 -11.28
N SER A 155 -11.04 14.19 -11.47
CA SER A 155 -10.34 13.99 -12.75
C SER A 155 -10.37 12.53 -13.25
N LYS A 156 -10.43 12.35 -14.57
CA LYS A 156 -10.43 11.02 -15.22
C LYS A 156 -9.30 10.91 -16.23
N LEU A 157 -8.72 9.72 -16.39
CA LEU A 157 -7.64 9.44 -17.33
C LEU A 157 -8.15 8.63 -18.53
N LYS A 158 -7.53 8.83 -19.70
CA LYS A 158 -7.81 8.02 -20.91
C LYS A 158 -7.59 6.52 -20.70
N SER A 159 -6.72 6.16 -19.76
CA SER A 159 -6.44 4.77 -19.38
C SER A 159 -7.56 4.10 -18.57
N GLY A 160 -8.64 4.82 -18.25
CA GLY A 160 -9.77 4.32 -17.46
C GLY A 160 -9.65 4.56 -15.95
N GLY A 161 -8.49 5.03 -15.47
CA GLY A 161 -8.31 5.39 -14.06
C GLY A 161 -8.92 6.75 -13.71
N SER A 162 -9.32 6.94 -12.45
CA SER A 162 -9.89 8.19 -11.93
C SER A 162 -9.15 8.67 -10.68
N TYR A 163 -9.29 9.97 -10.42
CA TYR A 163 -8.91 10.59 -9.15
C TYR A 163 -10.17 10.81 -8.34
N ASP A 164 -10.28 10.17 -7.18
CA ASP A 164 -11.48 10.19 -6.35
C ASP A 164 -11.11 10.46 -4.88
N TRP A 165 -11.96 11.21 -4.17
CA TRP A 165 -11.81 11.41 -2.73
C TRP A 165 -12.06 10.09 -1.99
N ILE A 166 -11.11 9.69 -1.16
CA ILE A 166 -11.32 8.64 -0.14
C ILE A 166 -11.75 9.31 1.17
N VAL A 167 -11.07 10.40 1.51
CA VAL A 167 -11.46 11.32 2.58
C VAL A 167 -11.55 12.69 1.94
N SER A 168 -12.78 13.20 1.79
CA SER A 168 -13.04 14.50 1.18
C SER A 168 -12.50 15.61 2.07
N PRO A 169 -11.93 16.69 1.49
CA PRO A 169 -11.65 17.87 2.28
C PRO A 169 -12.93 18.40 2.94
N ASP A 170 -14.12 18.33 2.34
CA ASP A 170 -15.38 18.79 2.97
C ASP A 170 -15.64 18.17 4.36
N ASP A 171 -15.27 16.90 4.54
CA ASP A 171 -15.49 16.15 5.77
C ASP A 171 -14.32 16.27 6.75
N PHE A 172 -13.14 16.66 6.27
CA PHE A 172 -11.91 16.60 7.06
C PHE A 172 -10.90 17.68 6.64
N GLU A 173 -10.36 18.39 7.62
CA GLU A 173 -9.23 19.29 7.36
C GLU A 173 -7.94 18.48 7.20
N PRO A 174 -7.01 18.86 6.30
CA PRO A 174 -5.70 18.23 6.25
C PRO A 174 -5.06 18.22 7.65
N ALA A 175 -4.54 17.09 8.08
CA ALA A 175 -3.84 16.96 9.35
C ALA A 175 -2.50 17.71 9.29
N CYS A 176 -1.96 18.07 10.45
CA CYS A 176 -0.57 18.50 10.52
C CYS A 176 0.36 17.36 10.10
N LEU A 177 1.50 17.70 9.50
CA LEU A 177 2.56 16.72 9.25
C LEU A 177 3.00 16.10 10.59
N PRO A 178 3.09 14.75 10.70
CA PRO A 178 3.73 14.11 11.84
C PRO A 178 5.16 14.63 12.02
N ALA A 179 5.61 14.68 13.27
CA ALA A 179 6.94 15.21 13.59
C ALA A 179 8.05 14.49 12.83
N TRP A 180 7.96 13.16 12.70
CA TRP A 180 8.92 12.35 11.96
C TRP A 180 8.94 12.69 10.47
N LEU A 181 7.76 12.89 9.87
CA LEU A 181 7.64 13.19 8.45
C LEU A 181 8.16 14.61 8.18
N LEU A 182 7.82 15.57 9.03
CA LEU A 182 8.35 16.92 8.95
C LEU A 182 9.89 16.93 9.04
N ALA A 183 10.48 16.13 9.94
CA ALA A 183 11.92 16.00 10.05
C ALA A 183 12.54 15.50 8.74
N LEU A 184 12.02 14.42 8.14
CA LEU A 184 12.52 13.89 6.86
C LEU A 184 12.38 14.91 5.71
N LEU A 185 11.29 15.68 5.71
CA LEU A 185 11.06 16.70 4.68
C LEU A 185 11.96 17.94 4.80
N THR A 186 12.54 18.18 5.97
CA THR A 186 13.34 19.36 6.29
C THR A 186 14.84 19.08 6.45
N GLN A 187 15.25 17.81 6.49
CA GLN A 187 16.67 17.44 6.46
C GLN A 187 17.34 17.99 5.19
N LYS A 188 18.44 18.73 5.38
CA LYS A 188 19.30 19.19 4.29
C LYS A 188 19.97 17.96 3.68
N ASP A 189 19.98 17.90 2.35
CA ASP A 189 20.71 16.90 1.59
C ASP A 189 22.19 16.98 2.03
N THR A 190 22.66 16.04 2.85
CA THR A 190 24.09 15.82 3.06
C THR A 190 24.55 14.91 1.94
N GLU A 191 25.33 15.49 1.02
CA GLU A 191 26.00 14.83 -0.10
C GLU A 191 26.94 13.70 0.36
N ASP A 192 27.09 12.76 -0.56
CA ASP A 192 28.02 11.64 -0.62
C ASP A 192 29.43 11.93 -0.07
N THR A 193 29.98 11.05 0.77
CA THR A 193 31.43 10.78 0.80
C THR A 193 31.77 9.44 1.48
N GLU A 194 32.31 8.54 0.66
CA GLU A 194 33.44 7.63 0.87
C GLU A 194 33.48 6.61 2.03
N ASP A 195 33.66 5.36 1.60
CA ASP A 195 34.57 4.33 2.11
C ASP A 195 35.31 4.61 3.43
N THR A 196 35.19 3.68 4.38
CA THR A 196 36.36 3.08 5.03
C THR A 196 36.01 1.76 5.73
N ASP A 197 36.80 0.75 5.38
CA ASP A 197 37.01 -0.50 6.11
C ASP A 197 37.16 -0.30 7.62
N ILE A 198 36.75 -1.30 8.42
CA ILE A 198 37.59 -1.88 9.48
C ILE A 198 37.12 -3.31 9.80
N SER A 199 38.14 -4.15 9.92
CA SER A 199 38.29 -5.59 10.06
C SER A 199 37.77 -6.25 11.35
N VAL A 200 37.29 -7.50 11.17
CA VAL A 200 37.65 -8.74 11.89
C VAL A 200 37.57 -8.77 13.44
N PHE A 201 36.71 -9.66 13.97
CA PHE A 201 37.09 -10.51 15.10
C PHE A 201 36.44 -11.90 15.00
N THR A 202 37.27 -12.92 14.88
CA THR A 202 36.96 -14.35 14.88
C THR A 202 36.80 -14.89 16.30
N GLY A 203 35.88 -15.83 16.50
CA GLY A 203 35.79 -16.64 17.71
C GLY A 203 34.93 -17.89 17.50
N SER A 204 35.59 -19.03 17.33
CA SER A 204 35.05 -20.37 17.10
C SER A 204 34.59 -21.04 18.40
N THR A 205 33.55 -21.90 18.33
CA THR A 205 33.49 -23.12 19.15
C THR A 205 32.67 -24.22 18.44
N GLU A 206 33.25 -25.41 18.35
CA GLU A 206 32.68 -26.66 17.85
C GLU A 206 31.65 -27.27 18.83
N HIS A 207 30.74 -28.12 18.34
CA HIS A 207 30.29 -29.33 19.06
C HIS A 207 29.72 -30.41 18.12
N THR A 208 30.05 -31.65 18.47
CA THR A 208 30.00 -32.91 17.70
C THR A 208 28.64 -33.62 17.67
N VAL A 209 28.45 -34.36 16.57
CA VAL A 209 27.38 -35.29 16.12
C VAL A 209 26.97 -36.37 17.13
N LEU A 210 25.69 -36.78 17.15
CA LEU A 210 25.26 -38.18 17.25
C LEU A 210 23.92 -38.46 16.53
N SER A 211 23.88 -39.66 15.94
CA SER A 211 22.93 -40.30 15.03
C SER A 211 21.63 -40.80 15.65
N GLY A 212 20.60 -41.00 14.82
CA GLY A 212 19.47 -41.88 15.14
C GLY A 212 18.46 -42.00 13.99
N ASP A 213 18.56 -43.08 13.22
CA ASP A 213 17.58 -43.53 12.24
C ASP A 213 16.22 -43.82 12.88
N THR A 214 15.11 -43.33 12.30
CA THR A 214 13.82 -44.04 12.27
C THR A 214 12.95 -43.47 11.15
N ILE A 215 12.80 -44.22 10.05
CA ILE A 215 11.79 -43.98 9.03
C ILE A 215 10.43 -44.37 9.63
N THR A 216 9.56 -43.41 9.87
CA THR A 216 8.15 -43.68 10.22
C THR A 216 7.27 -43.28 9.04
N THR A 217 6.75 -44.28 8.35
CA THR A 217 5.63 -44.14 7.42
C THR A 217 4.38 -43.79 8.22
N VAL A 218 3.82 -42.59 8.02
CA VAL A 218 2.50 -42.24 8.57
C VAL A 218 1.62 -41.67 7.47
N SER A 219 0.74 -42.55 7.01
CA SER A 219 -0.65 -42.34 6.60
C SER A 219 -1.08 -40.94 6.18
N THR A 220 -1.54 -40.84 4.93
CA THR A 220 -2.33 -39.75 4.38
C THR A 220 -3.51 -39.41 5.29
N VAL A 221 -3.36 -38.37 6.11
CA VAL A 221 -4.49 -37.74 6.80
C VAL A 221 -4.94 -36.58 5.94
N SER A 222 -6.12 -36.75 5.34
CA SER A 222 -6.94 -35.67 4.81
C SER A 222 -7.33 -34.75 5.97
N ILE A 223 -6.54 -33.70 6.23
CA ILE A 223 -6.92 -32.67 7.21
C ILE A 223 -7.44 -31.45 6.47
N ASP A 224 -8.77 -31.34 6.39
CA ASP A 224 -9.47 -30.12 6.05
C ASP A 224 -9.31 -29.13 7.21
N TYR A 225 -8.27 -28.29 7.16
CA TYR A 225 -8.17 -27.14 8.07
C TYR A 225 -9.05 -26.01 7.53
N THR A 226 -10.30 -25.95 7.99
CA THR A 226 -11.09 -24.72 7.94
C THR A 226 -10.54 -23.77 9.00
N TYR A 227 -9.95 -22.65 8.58
CA TYR A 227 -9.64 -21.54 9.49
C TYR A 227 -10.94 -21.17 10.20
N THR A 228 -11.05 -21.39 11.50
CA THR A 228 -12.31 -21.19 12.21
C THR A 228 -12.47 -19.72 12.58
N ILE A 229 -13.72 -19.31 12.81
CA ILE A 229 -13.98 -17.98 13.35
C ILE A 229 -13.32 -17.75 14.71
N GLN A 230 -13.21 -18.80 15.52
CA GLN A 230 -12.62 -18.76 16.84
C GLN A 230 -11.12 -18.47 16.77
N GLU A 231 -10.40 -19.20 15.90
CA GLU A 231 -8.97 -18.97 15.66
C GLU A 231 -8.71 -17.57 15.10
N ALA A 232 -9.55 -17.10 14.18
CA ALA A 232 -9.46 -15.75 13.63
C ALA A 232 -9.56 -14.70 14.75
N ILE A 233 -10.48 -14.88 15.69
CA ILE A 233 -10.64 -13.97 16.83
C ILE A 233 -9.42 -14.05 17.75
N GLU A 234 -9.11 -15.22 18.29
CA GLU A 234 -8.11 -15.42 19.35
C GLU A 234 -6.70 -14.99 18.93
N THR A 235 -6.28 -15.36 17.72
CA THR A 235 -4.92 -15.07 17.22
C THR A 235 -4.70 -13.60 16.88
N THR A 236 -5.79 -12.84 16.74
CA THR A 236 -5.75 -11.43 16.35
C THR A 236 -6.23 -10.51 17.45
N LEU A 237 -6.47 -10.98 18.69
CA LEU A 237 -6.77 -10.08 19.79
C LEU A 237 -5.56 -9.19 20.13
N PRO A 238 -5.78 -7.91 20.47
CA PRO A 238 -4.72 -7.06 20.99
C PRO A 238 -4.18 -7.61 22.32
N GLN A 239 -2.85 -7.62 22.45
CA GLN A 239 -2.16 -8.11 23.65
C GLN A 239 -1.59 -6.96 24.49
N ALA A 240 -1.59 -5.73 23.95
CA ALA A 240 -1.16 -4.53 24.64
C ALA A 240 -1.83 -3.28 24.04
N SER A 241 -1.76 -2.19 24.81
CA SER A 241 -2.16 -0.84 24.39
C SER A 241 -1.54 -0.45 23.03
N GLY A 242 -2.33 0.21 22.18
CA GLY A 242 -1.89 0.69 20.86
C GLY A 242 -1.93 -0.36 19.73
N GLN A 243 -2.21 -1.64 20.02
CA GLN A 243 -2.21 -2.68 18.97
C GLN A 243 -3.53 -2.82 18.21
N ARG A 244 -4.60 -2.16 18.67
CA ARG A 244 -5.98 -2.40 18.24
C ARG A 244 -6.16 -2.35 16.72
N ASN A 245 -5.62 -1.35 16.03
CA ASN A 245 -5.86 -1.17 14.59
C ASN A 245 -5.13 -2.21 13.74
N LYS A 246 -3.85 -2.49 14.04
CA LYS A 246 -3.09 -3.59 13.41
C LYS A 246 -3.83 -4.91 13.57
N ARG A 247 -4.28 -5.17 14.80
CA ARG A 247 -4.96 -6.40 15.17
C ARG A 247 -6.35 -6.53 14.54
N LEU A 248 -7.07 -5.42 14.35
CA LEU A 248 -8.32 -5.37 13.59
C LEU A 248 -8.11 -5.59 12.09
N PHE A 249 -6.99 -5.11 11.54
CA PHE A 249 -6.58 -5.39 10.16
C PHE A 249 -6.23 -6.86 9.95
N ASP A 250 -5.46 -7.44 10.86
CA ASP A 250 -5.14 -8.87 10.88
C ASP A 250 -6.41 -9.71 11.03
N PHE A 251 -7.36 -9.27 11.85
CA PHE A 251 -8.66 -9.91 12.01
C PHE A 251 -9.47 -9.91 10.70
N ALA A 252 -9.52 -8.80 9.97
CA ALA A 252 -10.19 -8.76 8.67
C ALA A 252 -9.53 -9.68 7.63
N ARG A 253 -8.20 -9.81 7.68
CA ARG A 253 -7.43 -10.75 6.86
C ARG A 253 -7.70 -12.20 7.25
N ALA A 254 -7.78 -12.48 8.54
CA ALA A 254 -8.11 -13.78 9.09
C ALA A 254 -9.53 -14.20 8.69
N LEU A 255 -10.50 -13.30 8.78
CA LEU A 255 -11.87 -13.53 8.31
C LEU A 255 -11.96 -13.83 6.81
N LYS A 256 -11.17 -13.17 5.96
CA LYS A 256 -11.08 -13.52 4.52
C LYS A 256 -10.39 -14.86 4.26
N ALA A 257 -9.64 -15.39 5.23
CA ALA A 257 -9.04 -16.73 5.16
C ALA A 257 -10.05 -17.83 5.49
N VAL A 258 -11.17 -17.47 6.14
CA VAL A 258 -12.29 -18.38 6.40
C VAL A 258 -13.21 -18.44 5.17
N PRO A 259 -13.39 -19.62 4.52
CA PRO A 259 -14.18 -19.73 3.31
C PRO A 259 -15.63 -19.24 3.45
N GLU A 260 -16.23 -19.44 4.62
CA GLU A 260 -17.61 -19.05 4.92
C GLU A 260 -17.82 -17.53 4.98
N PHE A 261 -16.77 -16.75 5.26
CA PHE A 261 -16.85 -15.30 5.48
C PHE A 261 -16.27 -14.46 4.35
N LYS A 262 -15.45 -15.05 3.46
CA LYS A 262 -14.76 -14.35 2.37
C LYS A 262 -15.68 -13.46 1.51
N ASP A 263 -16.87 -13.97 1.19
CA ASP A 263 -17.83 -13.33 0.27
C ASP A 263 -19.14 -12.91 0.98
N LYS A 264 -19.19 -12.96 2.31
CA LYS A 264 -20.38 -12.57 3.06
C LYS A 264 -20.61 -11.05 2.99
N PRO A 265 -21.88 -10.60 2.95
CA PRO A 265 -22.21 -9.19 3.10
C PRO A 265 -21.65 -8.63 4.41
N LEU A 266 -21.05 -7.42 4.41
CA LEU A 266 -20.43 -6.84 5.61
C LEU A 266 -21.35 -6.87 6.84
N ARG A 267 -22.64 -6.59 6.68
CA ARG A 267 -23.61 -6.61 7.79
C ARG A 267 -23.63 -7.93 8.55
N GLU A 268 -23.35 -9.06 7.89
CA GLU A 268 -23.29 -10.38 8.51
C GLU A 268 -21.99 -10.62 9.28
N LEU A 269 -20.96 -9.81 9.03
CA LEU A 269 -19.69 -9.86 9.76
C LEU A 269 -19.72 -9.09 11.08
N LYS A 270 -20.68 -8.15 11.23
CA LYS A 270 -20.79 -7.27 12.40
C LYS A 270 -20.77 -8.00 13.74
N PRO A 271 -21.52 -9.10 13.96
CA PRO A 271 -21.51 -9.80 15.24
C PRO A 271 -20.11 -10.26 15.67
N PHE A 272 -19.30 -10.73 14.73
CA PHE A 272 -17.95 -11.25 15.00
C PHE A 272 -16.94 -10.13 15.30
N VAL A 273 -17.09 -8.99 14.64
CA VAL A 273 -16.26 -7.80 14.92
C VAL A 273 -16.58 -7.21 16.29
N LEU A 274 -17.85 -7.22 16.68
CA LEU A 274 -18.25 -6.80 18.02
C LEU A 274 -17.75 -7.75 19.09
N GLU A 275 -17.74 -9.06 18.82
CA GLU A 275 -17.20 -10.06 19.74
C GLU A 275 -15.67 -9.94 19.88
N TRP A 276 -14.97 -9.75 18.77
CA TRP A 276 -13.53 -9.43 18.76
C TRP A 276 -13.23 -8.17 19.58
N HIS A 277 -14.03 -7.11 19.41
CA HIS A 277 -13.90 -5.89 20.19
C HIS A 277 -14.10 -6.15 21.69
N ARG A 278 -15.18 -6.85 22.05
CA ARG A 278 -15.54 -7.16 23.44
C ARG A 278 -14.41 -7.91 24.15
N LEU A 279 -13.84 -8.92 23.50
CA LEU A 279 -12.75 -9.73 24.04
C LEU A 279 -11.43 -8.97 24.14
N GLY A 280 -11.12 -8.11 23.17
CA GLY A 280 -9.88 -7.34 23.16
C GLY A 280 -9.93 -6.08 24.03
N LYS A 281 -11.12 -5.56 24.36
CA LYS A 281 -11.32 -4.30 25.09
C LYS A 281 -10.48 -4.16 26.37
N PRO A 282 -10.30 -5.20 27.21
CA PRO A 282 -9.46 -5.11 28.41
C PRO A 282 -7.99 -4.75 28.13
N GLN A 283 -7.48 -5.06 26.92
CA GLN A 283 -6.09 -4.81 26.51
C GLN A 283 -5.93 -3.52 25.68
N MET A 284 -7.04 -2.87 25.31
CA MET A 284 -7.04 -1.63 24.55
C MET A 284 -7.01 -0.44 25.53
N SER A 285 -6.16 0.56 25.26
CA SER A 285 -6.25 1.85 25.93
C SER A 285 -7.22 2.78 25.18
N GLY A 286 -7.97 3.59 25.93
CA GLY A 286 -8.77 4.70 25.37
C GLY A 286 -10.26 4.46 25.17
N GLU A 287 -10.92 5.54 24.74
CA GLU A 287 -12.38 5.69 24.55
C GLU A 287 -12.97 4.92 23.35
N HIS A 288 -12.17 4.14 22.62
CA HIS A 288 -12.65 3.41 21.45
C HIS A 288 -13.78 2.46 21.81
N ASP A 289 -14.97 2.75 21.31
CA ASP A 289 -16.17 1.96 21.49
C ASP A 289 -16.34 0.92 20.37
N ALA A 290 -17.39 0.12 20.50
CA ALA A 290 -17.69 -0.94 19.54
C ALA A 290 -18.10 -0.36 18.17
N ASP A 291 -18.73 0.82 18.15
CA ASP A 291 -19.19 1.48 16.92
C ASP A 291 -18.03 2.02 16.08
N SER A 292 -17.04 2.67 16.70
CA SER A 292 -15.80 3.08 16.04
C SER A 292 -15.00 1.88 15.52
N THR A 293 -15.05 0.73 16.21
CA THR A 293 -14.45 -0.54 15.76
C THR A 293 -15.15 -1.12 14.55
N TRP A 294 -16.47 -1.10 14.57
CA TRP A 294 -17.26 -1.55 13.43
C TRP A 294 -17.05 -0.66 12.18
N ALA A 295 -17.04 0.67 12.35
CA ALA A 295 -16.83 1.60 11.25
C ALA A 295 -15.44 1.42 10.59
N GLU A 296 -14.40 1.24 11.40
CA GLU A 296 -13.04 1.04 10.89
C GLU A 296 -12.87 -0.33 10.22
N PHE A 297 -13.46 -1.38 10.80
CA PHE A 297 -13.50 -2.70 10.16
C PHE A 297 -14.15 -2.65 8.77
N CYS A 298 -15.24 -1.91 8.60
CA CYS A 298 -15.89 -1.75 7.28
C CYS A 298 -14.92 -1.19 6.24
N THR A 299 -14.11 -0.21 6.64
CA THR A 299 -13.08 0.41 5.78
C THR A 299 -12.00 -0.60 5.45
N ILE A 300 -11.45 -1.27 6.46
CA ILE A 300 -10.41 -2.30 6.33
C ILE A 300 -10.87 -3.44 5.41
N TRP A 301 -12.09 -3.96 5.59
CA TRP A 301 -12.61 -5.10 4.84
C TRP A 301 -12.58 -4.90 3.32
N THR A 302 -12.81 -3.67 2.86
CA THR A 302 -12.74 -3.29 1.44
C THR A 302 -11.30 -3.14 0.95
N ALA A 303 -10.39 -2.74 1.82
CA ALA A 303 -8.97 -2.53 1.50
C ALA A 303 -8.16 -3.83 1.48
N VAL A 304 -8.55 -4.82 2.29
CA VAL A 304 -7.86 -6.10 2.38
C VAL A 304 -8.07 -6.92 1.09
N LYS A 305 -6.98 -7.08 0.33
CA LYS A 305 -6.95 -7.87 -0.91
C LYS A 305 -6.49 -9.32 -0.71
N PHE A 306 -5.74 -9.58 0.35
CA PHE A 306 -5.13 -10.88 0.60
C PHE A 306 -5.46 -11.40 2.00
N PRO A 307 -5.93 -12.66 2.12
CA PRO A 307 -6.15 -13.32 3.40
C PRO A 307 -4.89 -13.36 4.28
N LEU A 308 -5.06 -13.60 5.58
CA LEU A 308 -3.92 -13.80 6.48
C LEU A 308 -3.11 -15.03 6.01
N GLY A 309 -1.77 -14.95 6.08
CA GLY A 309 -0.87 -15.92 5.44
C GLY A 309 -0.54 -15.63 3.97
N GLN A 310 -1.24 -14.67 3.35
CA GLN A 310 -0.92 -14.13 2.03
C GLN A 310 -0.68 -12.62 2.19
N GLY A 311 0.59 -12.18 2.33
CA GLY A 311 0.96 -10.84 2.86
C GLY A 311 2.37 -10.32 2.52
N PRO A 312 2.79 -9.15 3.06
CA PRO A 312 3.96 -8.40 2.60
C PRO A 312 5.23 -9.24 2.70
N LEU A 313 5.87 -9.44 1.56
CA LEU A 313 6.94 -10.42 1.41
C LEU A 313 8.17 -10.12 2.27
N ALA A 314 8.33 -8.87 2.70
CA ALA A 314 9.42 -8.42 3.57
C ALA A 314 9.32 -9.00 4.99
N GLU A 315 8.12 -9.06 5.59
CA GLU A 315 7.94 -9.66 6.92
C GLU A 315 8.28 -11.15 6.91
N PHE A 316 7.82 -11.86 5.87
CA PHE A 316 8.19 -13.26 5.67
C PHE A 316 9.66 -13.46 5.37
N MET A 317 10.32 -12.49 4.73
CA MET A 317 11.75 -12.54 4.53
C MET A 317 12.51 -12.33 5.84
N SER A 318 12.06 -11.42 6.71
CA SER A 318 12.67 -11.25 8.05
C SER A 318 12.49 -12.49 8.92
N LEU A 319 11.33 -13.15 8.85
CA LEU A 319 11.10 -14.45 9.50
C LEU A 319 12.03 -15.53 8.91
N ALA A 320 12.13 -15.58 7.59
CA ALA A 320 13.01 -16.52 6.90
C ALA A 320 14.49 -16.29 7.23
N ASP A 321 14.93 -15.04 7.34
CA ASP A 321 16.31 -14.72 7.72
C ASP A 321 16.61 -15.15 9.17
N ALA A 322 15.60 -15.18 10.05
CA ALA A 322 15.72 -15.60 11.45
C ALA A 322 15.63 -17.12 11.68
N GLU A 323 15.08 -17.89 10.73
CA GLU A 323 15.05 -19.36 10.83
C GLU A 323 16.44 -19.97 10.58
N PRO A 324 16.75 -21.14 11.15
CA PRO A 324 17.94 -21.89 10.75
C PRO A 324 17.84 -22.32 9.28
N ASP A 325 18.99 -22.43 8.64
CA ASP A 325 19.09 -22.89 7.25
C ASP A 325 18.58 -24.34 7.13
N PRO A 326 17.61 -24.63 6.24
CA PRO A 326 17.14 -26.00 5.97
C PRO A 326 18.29 -26.90 5.51
N VAL A 327 18.20 -28.21 5.77
CA VAL A 327 19.28 -29.15 5.39
C VAL A 327 19.48 -29.14 3.87
N CYS A 328 18.38 -29.02 3.12
CA CYS A 328 18.42 -28.93 1.67
C CYS A 328 19.19 -27.72 1.14
N THR A 329 19.53 -26.71 1.96
CA THR A 329 20.27 -25.53 1.49
C THR A 329 21.79 -25.71 1.43
N ALA A 330 22.33 -26.85 1.90
CA ALA A 330 23.78 -27.06 2.01
C ALA A 330 24.55 -26.94 0.67
N GLU A 331 23.90 -27.21 -0.45
CA GLU A 331 24.50 -27.17 -1.80
C GLU A 331 24.30 -25.83 -2.52
N TYR A 332 23.61 -24.87 -1.89
CA TYR A 332 23.20 -23.62 -2.50
C TYR A 332 23.97 -22.40 -1.96
N GLY A 333 24.18 -21.41 -2.83
CA GLY A 333 24.71 -20.12 -2.41
C GLY A 333 23.68 -19.29 -1.62
N GLU A 334 24.18 -18.35 -0.82
CA GLU A 334 23.44 -17.51 0.13
C GLU A 334 22.10 -16.97 -0.41
N ARG A 335 22.07 -16.44 -1.64
CA ARG A 335 20.84 -15.90 -2.25
C ARG A 335 19.77 -16.97 -2.46
N THR A 336 20.16 -18.15 -2.91
CA THR A 336 19.22 -19.25 -3.13
C THR A 336 18.80 -19.85 -1.78
N THR A 337 19.70 -19.94 -0.81
CA THR A 337 19.38 -20.31 0.57
C THR A 337 18.30 -19.42 1.15
N ARG A 338 18.43 -18.08 1.03
CA ARG A 338 17.40 -17.13 1.46
C ARG A 338 16.06 -17.31 0.74
N LEU A 339 16.06 -17.64 -0.55
CA LEU A 339 14.84 -17.96 -1.30
C LEU A 339 14.16 -19.23 -0.78
N ILE A 340 14.93 -20.27 -0.50
CA ILE A 340 14.42 -21.55 0.03
C ILE A 340 13.81 -21.32 1.41
N LYS A 341 14.49 -20.59 2.30
CA LYS A 341 13.96 -20.20 3.63
C LYS A 341 12.66 -19.41 3.52
N LEU A 342 12.61 -18.43 2.60
CA LEU A 342 11.39 -17.69 2.34
C LEU A 342 10.26 -18.64 1.92
N CYS A 343 10.49 -19.51 0.95
CA CYS A 343 9.50 -20.49 0.50
C CYS A 343 9.02 -21.41 1.64
N ARG A 344 9.92 -21.87 2.51
CA ARG A 344 9.59 -22.67 3.70
C ARG A 344 8.68 -21.92 4.66
N VAL A 345 9.06 -20.71 5.06
CA VAL A 345 8.25 -19.87 5.97
C VAL A 345 6.86 -19.65 5.39
N LEU A 346 6.77 -19.42 4.09
CA LEU A 346 5.48 -19.20 3.43
C LEU A 346 4.64 -20.45 3.34
N GLN A 347 5.26 -21.60 3.16
CA GLN A 347 4.57 -22.88 3.22
C GLN A 347 4.03 -23.12 4.62
N GLN A 348 4.82 -22.91 5.67
CA GLN A 348 4.37 -23.01 7.06
C GLN A 348 3.15 -22.10 7.31
N HIS A 349 3.19 -20.86 6.83
CA HIS A 349 2.08 -19.92 6.97
C HIS A 349 0.88 -20.25 6.07
N SER A 350 1.08 -20.99 4.97
CA SER A 350 0.01 -21.42 4.06
C SER A 350 -0.58 -22.78 4.44
N GLY A 351 0.03 -23.50 5.39
CA GLY A 351 -0.35 -24.86 5.79
C GLY A 351 -0.09 -25.85 4.65
N ASN A 352 -1.08 -26.69 4.30
CA ASN A 352 -0.99 -27.65 3.19
C ASN A 352 -1.35 -27.03 1.82
N ARG A 353 -1.65 -25.73 1.76
CA ARG A 353 -2.06 -25.07 0.52
C ARG A 353 -0.84 -24.56 -0.26
N PRO A 354 -0.94 -24.49 -1.59
CA PRO A 354 0.06 -23.80 -2.40
C PRO A 354 0.14 -22.32 -2.01
N PHE A 355 1.35 -21.78 -1.97
CA PHE A 355 1.59 -20.36 -1.80
C PHE A 355 1.97 -19.71 -3.13
N PHE A 356 1.61 -18.44 -3.30
CA PHE A 356 1.86 -17.71 -4.55
C PHE A 356 3.26 -17.11 -4.58
N ARG A 357 4.02 -17.31 -5.66
CA ARG A 357 5.25 -16.55 -5.92
C ARG A 357 5.41 -16.11 -7.36
N SER A 358 6.07 -14.96 -7.51
CA SER A 358 6.47 -14.42 -8.80
C SER A 358 7.90 -13.92 -8.73
N ALA A 359 8.62 -14.03 -9.84
CA ALA A 359 9.95 -13.46 -9.97
C ALA A 359 9.97 -11.96 -9.70
N ARG A 360 8.87 -11.24 -10.00
CA ARG A 360 8.71 -9.81 -9.69
C ARG A 360 8.75 -9.51 -8.19
N ALA A 361 8.15 -10.37 -7.37
CA ALA A 361 8.10 -10.18 -5.92
C ALA A 361 9.41 -10.62 -5.24
N VAL A 362 10.04 -11.67 -5.78
CA VAL A 362 11.25 -12.27 -5.19
C VAL A 362 12.53 -11.50 -5.58
N SER A 363 12.62 -10.96 -6.79
CA SER A 363 13.86 -10.36 -7.29
C SER A 363 14.42 -9.22 -6.43
N PRO A 364 13.60 -8.28 -5.90
CA PRO A 364 14.12 -7.21 -5.05
C PRO A 364 14.69 -7.72 -3.72
N LEU A 365 14.11 -8.78 -3.16
CA LEU A 365 14.51 -9.32 -1.85
C LEU A 365 15.80 -10.14 -1.91
N LEU A 366 16.07 -10.73 -3.08
CA LEU A 366 17.31 -11.47 -3.35
C LEU A 366 18.41 -10.58 -3.94
N GLY A 367 18.15 -9.28 -4.14
CA GLY A 367 19.11 -8.36 -4.76
C GLY A 367 19.46 -8.76 -6.21
N THR A 368 18.50 -9.29 -6.97
CA THR A 368 18.71 -9.80 -8.33
C THR A 368 17.70 -9.26 -9.34
N ASN A 369 17.94 -9.49 -10.63
CA ASN A 369 16.99 -9.13 -11.69
C ASN A 369 15.87 -10.19 -11.82
N ARG A 370 14.79 -9.85 -12.54
CA ARG A 370 13.60 -10.70 -12.65
C ARG A 370 13.87 -12.00 -13.42
N THR A 371 14.79 -12.00 -14.39
CA THR A 371 15.12 -13.18 -15.17
C THR A 371 15.82 -14.20 -14.28
N ASP A 372 16.77 -13.75 -13.48
CA ASP A 372 17.52 -14.60 -12.56
C ASP A 372 16.64 -15.15 -11.44
N ALA A 373 15.78 -14.33 -10.85
CA ALA A 373 14.78 -14.81 -9.87
C ALA A 373 13.79 -15.83 -10.46
N ALA A 374 13.39 -15.65 -11.72
CA ALA A 374 12.54 -16.62 -12.42
C ALA A 374 13.28 -17.94 -12.68
N ASN A 375 14.57 -17.87 -13.02
CA ASN A 375 15.40 -19.04 -13.24
C ASN A 375 15.68 -19.78 -11.94
N GLN A 376 15.90 -19.09 -10.82
CA GLN A 376 16.04 -19.70 -9.50
C GLN A 376 14.76 -20.44 -9.08
N LEU A 377 13.58 -19.84 -9.22
CA LEU A 377 12.32 -20.54 -8.92
C LEU A 377 12.11 -21.78 -9.80
N LYS A 378 12.53 -21.74 -11.08
CA LYS A 378 12.48 -22.92 -11.97
C LYS A 378 13.48 -23.98 -11.54
N MET A 379 14.70 -23.59 -11.19
CA MET A 379 15.77 -24.46 -10.72
C MET A 379 15.30 -25.21 -9.47
N LEU A 380 14.76 -24.51 -8.47
CA LEU A 380 14.20 -25.14 -7.27
C LEU A 380 13.05 -26.11 -7.57
N CYS A 381 12.32 -25.95 -8.69
CA CYS A 381 11.34 -26.94 -9.13
C CYS A 381 11.98 -28.17 -9.78
N VAL A 382 13.09 -28.00 -10.50
CA VAL A 382 13.86 -29.10 -11.09
C VAL A 382 14.53 -29.92 -9.99
N ASP A 383 15.05 -29.25 -8.98
CA ASP A 383 15.78 -29.86 -7.86
C ASP A 383 14.83 -30.47 -6.80
N GLY A 384 13.51 -30.45 -7.05
CA GLY A 384 12.51 -31.06 -6.17
C GLY A 384 12.25 -30.30 -4.86
N ILE A 385 12.82 -29.12 -4.67
CA ILE A 385 12.60 -28.27 -3.48
C ILE A 385 11.23 -27.59 -3.52
N LEU A 386 10.74 -27.27 -4.73
CA LEU A 386 9.41 -26.71 -4.97
C LEU A 386 8.63 -27.57 -5.95
N GLU A 387 7.32 -27.70 -5.75
CA GLU A 387 6.40 -28.17 -6.77
C GLU A 387 5.52 -27.02 -7.25
N ARG A 388 5.60 -26.68 -8.54
CA ARG A 388 4.71 -25.67 -9.12
C ARG A 388 3.35 -26.29 -9.47
N LYS A 389 2.32 -25.98 -8.68
CA LYS A 389 0.94 -26.46 -8.90
C LYS A 389 0.25 -25.75 -10.06
N THR A 390 0.36 -24.44 -10.11
CA THR A 390 -0.27 -23.62 -11.15
C THR A 390 0.73 -22.64 -11.75
N LYS A 391 0.81 -22.60 -13.08
CA LYS A 391 1.65 -21.62 -13.79
C LYS A 391 0.88 -20.30 -13.90
N GLY A 392 1.46 -19.23 -13.37
CA GLY A 392 0.91 -17.88 -13.46
C GLY A 392 0.97 -17.30 -14.87
N HIS A 393 0.15 -16.28 -15.12
CA HIS A 393 0.10 -15.49 -16.36
C HIS A 393 0.21 -13.99 -16.04
N THR A 394 0.07 -13.11 -17.04
CA THR A 394 0.18 -11.66 -16.86
C THR A 394 -0.71 -11.18 -15.71
N GLY A 395 -0.08 -10.60 -14.68
CA GLY A 395 -0.78 -10.08 -13.48
C GLY A 395 -1.06 -11.11 -12.38
N VAL A 396 -0.80 -12.40 -12.59
CA VAL A 396 -1.09 -13.49 -11.64
C VAL A 396 0.18 -14.30 -11.35
N ALA A 397 0.53 -14.43 -10.08
CA ALA A 397 1.69 -15.20 -9.64
C ALA A 397 1.48 -16.72 -9.85
N SER A 398 2.57 -17.48 -9.96
CA SER A 398 2.48 -18.95 -9.97
C SER A 398 2.27 -19.47 -8.54
N GLU A 399 1.66 -20.63 -8.40
CA GLU A 399 1.45 -21.31 -7.12
C GLU A 399 2.46 -22.43 -6.93
N TYR A 400 3.03 -22.53 -5.73
CA TYR A 400 4.06 -23.49 -5.38
C TYR A 400 3.72 -24.21 -4.08
N ILE A 401 4.17 -25.45 -3.95
CA ILE A 401 4.32 -26.16 -2.67
C ILE A 401 5.82 -26.30 -2.39
N TYR A 402 6.21 -26.08 -1.15
CA TYR A 402 7.56 -26.33 -0.67
C TYR A 402 7.68 -27.78 -0.20
N LEU A 403 8.70 -28.47 -0.69
CA LEU A 403 8.97 -29.89 -0.45
C LEU A 403 10.32 -30.14 0.24
N GLY A 404 11.11 -29.07 0.47
CA GLY A 404 12.41 -29.20 1.10
C GLY A 404 12.29 -29.51 2.59
N ASP A 405 13.11 -30.43 3.10
CA ASP A 405 13.15 -30.77 4.52
C ASP A 405 13.89 -29.70 5.36
#